data_AF-A0A7V5CXU4-F1
#
_entry.id   AF-A0A7V5CXU4-F1
#
_cell.length_a   1.000
_cell.length_b   1.000
_cell.length_c   1.000
_cell.angle_alpha   90.00
_cell.angle_beta   90.00
_cell.angle_gamma   90.00
#
_symmetry.space_group_name_H-M   'P 1'
#
loop_
_entity.id
_entity.type
_entity.pdbx_description
1 polymer ?
#
loop_
_entity_poly.entity_id
_entity_poly.type
_entity_poly.pdbx_seq_one_letter_code
_entity_poly.pdbx_strand_id
1 'polypeptide(L)'
;AFNIAHISGNQKPNPMCVPNIDTLDEVSRKEMEACGGKFGSAIVGSCSSEALMRAMTNSMDTAIGKILDVIDKLDKNTYVIYLGDNGTWMFGPQREFIDNMYITRQGRGKGTAYESGARVSMAIRGPGIKAGSKSDEWIHGADLFATILDLAGLEVPKMVPNRAGDDMVTLDSVSLKPILFKNAKGLRDPNKG
;
A
#
# COMPACT_ATOMS: atom_id res chain seq x y z
N ALA A 1 -7.58 -3.71 -6.62
CA ALA A 1 -6.19 -4.22 -6.51
C ALA A 1 -5.25 -3.06 -6.20
N PHE A 2 -4.43 -3.13 -5.14
CA PHE A 2 -3.48 -2.07 -4.78
C PHE A 2 -2.09 -2.43 -5.32
N ASN A 3 -1.55 -1.58 -6.20
CA ASN A 3 -0.23 -1.78 -6.79
C ASN A 3 0.81 -0.99 -5.97
N ILE A 4 1.64 -1.69 -5.19
CA ILE A 4 2.75 -1.11 -4.41
C ILE A 4 4.10 -1.24 -5.15
N ALA A 5 4.08 -1.65 -6.42
CA ALA A 5 5.26 -1.59 -7.26
C ALA A 5 5.12 -0.39 -8.21
N HIS A 6 6.04 0.57 -8.15
CA HIS A 6 6.81 1.07 -9.30
C HIS A 6 7.61 2.33 -8.93
N ILE A 7 8.85 2.17 -8.47
CA ILE A 7 9.88 3.08 -8.95
C ILE A 7 10.23 2.61 -10.38
N SER A 8 10.34 3.56 -11.31
CA SER A 8 10.76 3.42 -12.73
C SER A 8 9.68 3.29 -13.81
N GLY A 9 9.14 4.43 -14.25
CA GLY A 9 8.32 4.56 -15.47
C GLY A 9 9.04 4.23 -16.79
N ASN A 10 10.30 3.77 -16.75
CA ASN A 10 11.13 3.44 -17.91
C ASN A 10 11.73 2.03 -17.88
N GLN A 11 11.34 1.14 -16.96
CA GLN A 11 11.88 -0.22 -16.98
C GLN A 11 11.28 -1.03 -18.13
N LYS A 12 12.19 -1.45 -19.03
CA LYS A 12 12.00 -2.59 -19.93
C LYS A 12 12.81 -3.77 -19.35
N PRO A 13 12.23 -4.97 -19.26
CA PRO A 13 10.86 -5.32 -19.66
C PRO A 13 9.78 -4.78 -18.71
N ASN A 14 8.53 -4.78 -19.19
CA ASN A 14 7.33 -4.44 -18.42
C ASN A 14 7.38 -5.12 -17.04
N PRO A 15 7.18 -4.40 -15.93
CA PRO A 15 7.31 -4.96 -14.59
C PRO A 15 6.23 -6.00 -14.23
N MET A 16 5.26 -6.23 -15.11
CA MET A 16 4.31 -7.33 -14.97
C MET A 16 5.03 -8.68 -15.09
N CYS A 17 4.80 -9.55 -14.12
CA CYS A 17 5.34 -10.90 -14.11
C CYS A 17 4.23 -11.92 -13.83
N VAL A 18 4.50 -13.17 -14.17
CA VAL A 18 3.70 -14.29 -13.69
C VAL A 18 4.27 -14.69 -12.34
N PRO A 19 3.51 -14.57 -11.23
CA PRO A 19 4.02 -14.89 -9.90
C PRO A 19 4.44 -16.36 -9.75
N ASN A 20 5.02 -16.70 -8.61
CA ASN A 20 5.31 -18.10 -8.32
C ASN A 20 4.01 -18.89 -8.17
N ILE A 21 4.01 -20.15 -8.61
CA ILE A 21 2.82 -21.00 -8.60
C ILE A 21 2.28 -21.23 -7.18
N ASP A 22 3.15 -21.24 -6.17
CA ASP A 22 2.84 -21.49 -4.75
C ASP A 22 2.27 -20.26 -4.01
N THR A 23 2.16 -19.12 -4.69
CA THR A 23 1.54 -17.91 -4.17
C THR A 23 0.19 -17.62 -4.83
N LEU A 24 -0.25 -18.44 -5.77
CA LEU A 24 -1.49 -18.25 -6.50
C LEU A 24 -2.58 -19.24 -6.06
N ASP A 25 -3.80 -18.74 -5.96
CA ASP A 25 -4.99 -19.57 -5.89
C ASP A 25 -5.22 -20.35 -7.20
N GLU A 26 -6.13 -21.33 -7.14
CA GLU A 26 -6.39 -22.23 -8.27
C GLU A 26 -6.90 -21.48 -9.51
N VAL A 27 -7.71 -20.45 -9.31
CA VAL A 27 -8.32 -19.66 -10.40
C VAL A 27 -7.24 -18.88 -11.14
N SER A 28 -6.43 -18.11 -10.42
CA SER A 28 -5.35 -17.30 -10.98
C SER A 28 -4.29 -18.18 -11.65
N ARG A 29 -3.99 -19.35 -11.07
CA ARG A 29 -3.07 -20.33 -11.65
C ARG A 29 -3.54 -20.83 -13.01
N LYS A 30 -4.78 -21.31 -13.09
CA LYS A 30 -5.36 -21.80 -14.36
C LYS A 30 -5.41 -20.71 -15.42
N GLU A 31 -5.69 -19.47 -15.02
CA GLU A 31 -5.68 -18.32 -15.91
C GLU A 31 -4.27 -18.09 -16.49
N MET A 32 -3.23 -18.07 -15.65
CA MET A 32 -1.84 -17.90 -16.09
C MET A 32 -1.35 -19.04 -16.99
N GLU A 33 -1.75 -20.29 -16.71
CA GLU A 33 -1.45 -21.45 -17.56
C GLU A 33 -2.14 -21.34 -18.92
N ALA A 34 -3.42 -20.96 -18.96
CA ALA A 34 -4.20 -20.86 -20.18
C ALA A 34 -3.65 -19.81 -21.15
N CYS A 35 -3.07 -18.73 -20.64
CA CYS A 35 -2.41 -17.70 -21.45
C CYS A 35 -0.90 -17.97 -21.68
N GLY A 36 -0.39 -19.14 -21.30
CA GLY A 36 0.99 -19.55 -21.57
C GLY A 36 2.03 -18.76 -20.77
N GLY A 37 1.65 -18.18 -19.63
CA GLY A 37 2.55 -17.51 -18.72
C GLY A 37 3.47 -18.50 -18.01
N LYS A 38 4.76 -18.17 -17.89
CA LYS A 38 5.73 -18.99 -17.15
C LYS A 38 5.87 -18.47 -15.72
N PHE A 39 5.38 -19.24 -14.75
CA PHE A 39 5.46 -18.93 -13.32
C PHE A 39 6.87 -18.53 -12.85
N GLY A 40 6.93 -17.55 -11.95
CA GLY A 40 8.17 -17.03 -11.38
C GLY A 40 9.05 -16.28 -12.38
N SER A 41 8.46 -15.73 -13.45
CA SER A 41 9.24 -15.07 -14.51
C SER A 41 8.51 -13.90 -15.16
N ALA A 42 9.27 -13.10 -15.94
CA ALA A 42 8.74 -12.03 -16.78
C ALA A 42 8.19 -12.53 -18.14
N ILE A 43 8.15 -13.84 -18.38
CA ILE A 43 7.60 -14.42 -19.62
C ILE A 43 6.09 -14.58 -19.41
N VAL A 44 5.34 -13.57 -19.83
CA VAL A 44 3.89 -13.45 -19.58
C VAL A 44 2.98 -14.10 -20.63
N GLY A 45 3.53 -14.68 -21.71
CA GLY A 45 2.71 -15.28 -22.76
C GLY A 45 1.72 -14.29 -23.39
N SER A 46 0.47 -14.71 -23.58
CA SER A 46 -0.65 -13.90 -24.06
C SER A 46 -1.53 -13.36 -22.92
N CYS A 47 -1.05 -13.38 -21.67
CA CYS A 47 -1.85 -12.97 -20.51
C CYS A 47 -2.24 -11.50 -20.60
N SER A 48 -3.52 -11.20 -20.36
CA SER A 48 -4.00 -9.81 -20.34
C SER A 48 -3.42 -9.06 -19.14
N SER A 49 -3.31 -7.73 -19.24
CA SER A 49 -2.92 -6.89 -18.10
C SER A 49 -3.84 -7.09 -16.90
N GLU A 50 -5.13 -7.37 -17.12
CA GLU A 50 -6.09 -7.69 -16.08
C GLU A 50 -5.74 -8.98 -15.33
N ALA A 51 -5.52 -10.06 -16.08
CA ALA A 51 -5.16 -11.36 -15.53
C ALA A 51 -3.86 -11.28 -14.72
N LEU A 52 -2.86 -10.58 -15.25
CA LEU A 52 -1.58 -10.38 -14.57
C LEU A 52 -1.73 -9.53 -13.30
N MET A 53 -2.50 -8.44 -13.33
CA MET A 53 -2.76 -7.62 -12.14
C MET A 53 -3.48 -8.41 -11.05
N ARG A 54 -4.47 -9.22 -11.43
CA ARG A 54 -5.20 -10.12 -10.52
C ARG A 54 -4.26 -11.14 -9.89
N ALA A 55 -3.46 -11.84 -10.70
CA ALA A 55 -2.49 -12.83 -10.24
C ALA A 55 -1.44 -12.21 -9.30
N MET A 56 -0.85 -11.06 -9.67
CA MET A 56 0.13 -10.37 -8.82
C MET A 56 -0.48 -9.91 -7.49
N THR A 57 -1.72 -9.41 -7.51
CA THR A 57 -2.44 -9.01 -6.28
C THR A 57 -2.71 -10.22 -5.38
N ASN A 58 -3.16 -11.33 -5.96
CA ASN A 58 -3.40 -12.59 -5.25
C ASN A 58 -2.12 -13.16 -4.64
N SER A 59 -1.02 -13.10 -5.40
CA SER A 59 0.31 -13.48 -4.90
C SER A 59 0.77 -12.62 -3.73
N MET A 60 0.53 -11.31 -3.80
CA MET A 60 0.87 -10.40 -2.70
C MET A 60 0.04 -10.70 -1.45
N ASP A 61 -1.28 -10.90 -1.60
CA ASP A 61 -2.18 -11.26 -0.51
C ASP A 61 -1.75 -12.56 0.17
N THR A 62 -1.43 -13.60 -0.61
CA THR A 62 -0.90 -14.86 -0.10
C THR A 62 0.42 -14.67 0.67
N ALA A 63 1.33 -13.85 0.15
CA ALA A 63 2.59 -13.56 0.82
C ALA A 63 2.39 -12.81 2.15
N ILE A 64 1.48 -11.82 2.17
CA ILE A 64 1.09 -11.13 3.40
C ILE A 64 0.51 -12.12 4.40
N GLY A 65 -0.42 -13.00 3.98
CA GLY A 65 -0.98 -14.05 4.84
C GLY A 65 0.10 -14.93 5.49
N LYS A 66 1.08 -15.41 4.71
CA LYS A 66 2.22 -16.19 5.22
C LYS A 66 3.03 -15.41 6.27
N ILE A 67 3.26 -14.11 6.07
CA ILE A 67 3.96 -13.25 7.04
C ILE A 67 3.13 -13.10 8.32
N LEU A 68 1.83 -12.83 8.19
CA LEU A 68 0.91 -12.68 9.31
C LEU A 68 0.84 -13.96 10.17
N ASP A 69 0.79 -15.14 9.55
CA ASP A 69 0.81 -16.43 10.23
C ASP A 69 2.08 -16.66 11.06
N VAL A 70 3.22 -16.16 10.57
CA VAL A 70 4.49 -16.23 11.29
C VAL A 70 4.49 -15.23 12.45
N ILE A 71 4.08 -14.00 12.23
CA ILE A 71 3.99 -12.96 13.27
C ILE A 71 3.08 -13.42 14.42
N ASP A 72 1.92 -14.02 14.13
CA ASP A 72 0.99 -14.54 15.13
C ASP A 72 1.59 -15.62 16.04
N LYS A 73 2.58 -16.36 15.54
CA LYS A 73 3.31 -17.38 16.29
C LYS A 73 4.50 -16.81 17.06
N LEU A 74 5.10 -15.73 16.57
CA LEU A 74 6.29 -15.12 17.17
C LEU A 74 5.94 -14.18 18.32
N ASP A 75 5.12 -13.16 18.07
CA ASP A 75 4.76 -12.17 19.08
C ASP A 75 3.41 -11.51 18.78
N LYS A 76 2.44 -11.74 19.67
CA LYS A 76 1.10 -11.15 19.60
C LYS A 76 1.09 -9.64 19.90
N ASN A 77 2.17 -9.10 20.46
CA ASN A 77 2.37 -7.68 20.71
C ASN A 77 3.01 -6.95 19.51
N THR A 78 2.82 -7.47 18.30
CA THR A 78 3.33 -6.86 17.06
C THR A 78 2.25 -6.00 16.40
N TYR A 79 2.61 -4.75 16.07
CA TYR A 79 1.81 -3.94 15.14
C TYR A 79 2.25 -4.23 13.70
N VAL A 80 1.28 -4.45 12.82
CA VAL A 80 1.48 -4.61 11.38
C VAL A 80 0.78 -3.47 10.67
N ILE A 81 1.54 -2.73 9.85
CA ILE A 81 1.06 -1.58 9.08
C ILE A 81 1.24 -1.90 7.60
N TYR A 82 0.13 -1.92 6.86
CA TYR A 82 0.10 -2.03 5.41
C TYR A 82 -0.24 -0.66 4.82
N LEU A 83 0.53 -0.22 3.81
CA LEU A 83 0.37 1.07 3.16
C LEU A 83 0.76 0.95 1.67
N GLY A 84 -0.06 1.52 0.78
CA GLY A 84 0.35 1.77 -0.60
C GLY A 84 1.22 3.04 -0.70
N ASP A 85 2.22 3.05 -1.57
CA ASP A 85 3.16 4.18 -1.69
C ASP A 85 2.58 5.39 -2.44
N ASN A 86 1.76 5.10 -3.47
CA ASN A 86 1.09 6.08 -4.31
C ASN A 86 -0.09 5.42 -5.03
N GLY A 87 -0.91 6.25 -5.67
CA GLY A 87 -1.89 5.81 -6.65
C GLY A 87 -1.26 5.09 -7.84
N THR A 88 -2.09 4.62 -8.76
CA THR A 88 -1.63 3.69 -9.81
C THR A 88 -1.29 4.40 -11.12
N TRP A 89 -0.27 3.91 -11.83
CA TRP A 89 0.18 4.50 -13.09
C TRP A 89 -0.85 4.34 -14.21
N MET A 90 -1.07 5.40 -14.99
CA MET A 90 -2.16 5.48 -15.98
C MET A 90 -1.75 6.00 -17.37
N PHE A 91 -0.45 6.00 -17.71
CA PHE A 91 -0.01 6.47 -19.03
C PHE A 91 0.27 5.30 -19.99
N GLY A 92 -0.41 5.29 -21.15
CA GLY A 92 -0.11 4.43 -22.31
C GLY A 92 -1.25 3.47 -22.72
N PRO A 93 -1.27 3.03 -24.00
CA PRO A 93 -2.40 2.31 -24.63
C PRO A 93 -2.60 0.84 -24.19
N GLN A 94 -1.79 0.31 -23.27
CA GLN A 94 -1.78 -1.11 -22.89
C GLN A 94 -1.91 -1.34 -21.37
N ARG A 95 -2.23 -0.28 -20.61
CA ARG A 95 -2.08 -0.26 -19.13
C ARG A 95 -3.37 0.11 -18.40
N GLU A 96 -4.51 -0.19 -19.03
CA GLU A 96 -5.81 0.34 -18.63
C GLU A 96 -6.53 -0.47 -17.54
N PHE A 97 -6.06 -1.67 -17.19
CA PHE A 97 -6.76 -2.45 -16.18
C PHE A 97 -6.21 -2.25 -14.78
N ILE A 98 -6.80 -1.28 -14.09
CA ILE A 98 -6.76 -1.20 -12.63
C ILE A 98 -8.21 -0.99 -12.20
N ASP A 99 -8.80 -2.01 -11.59
CA ASP A 99 -10.06 -1.87 -10.88
C ASP A 99 -9.80 -1.08 -9.59
N ASN A 100 -9.87 0.26 -9.71
CA ASN A 100 -9.97 1.14 -8.57
C ASN A 100 -11.17 2.08 -8.76
N MET A 101 -11.93 2.28 -7.68
CA MET A 101 -13.16 3.08 -7.68
C MET A 101 -12.92 4.59 -7.89
N TYR A 102 -11.67 5.05 -7.88
CA TYR A 102 -11.31 6.48 -7.91
C TYR A 102 -10.76 6.94 -9.26
N ILE A 103 -10.43 6.00 -10.15
CA ILE A 103 -9.98 6.26 -11.51
C ILE A 103 -11.21 6.56 -12.35
N THR A 104 -11.51 7.85 -12.47
CA THR A 104 -12.64 8.34 -13.26
C THR A 104 -12.20 8.99 -14.56
N ARG A 105 -10.90 9.32 -14.72
CA ARG A 105 -10.36 10.02 -15.90
C ARG A 105 -8.89 9.67 -16.15
N GLN A 106 -8.50 9.61 -17.42
CA GLN A 106 -7.09 9.50 -17.84
C GLN A 106 -6.26 10.69 -17.31
N GLY A 107 -4.99 10.44 -17.02
CA GLY A 107 -4.05 11.48 -16.56
C GLY A 107 -4.22 11.94 -15.11
N ARG A 108 -4.99 11.22 -14.28
CA ARG A 108 -5.18 11.51 -12.84
C ARG A 108 -4.62 10.43 -11.90
N GLY A 109 -3.79 9.53 -12.42
CA GLY A 109 -3.16 8.46 -11.65
C GLY A 109 -1.87 8.89 -10.94
N LYS A 110 -0.99 7.93 -10.68
CA LYS A 110 0.36 8.10 -10.14
C LYS A 110 1.08 9.30 -10.77
N GLY A 111 1.77 10.06 -9.92
CA GLY A 111 2.51 11.25 -10.33
C GLY A 111 1.65 12.51 -10.38
N THR A 112 0.39 12.44 -9.93
CA THR A 112 -0.51 13.59 -9.85
C THR A 112 -1.05 13.76 -8.44
N ALA A 113 -1.47 14.98 -8.10
CA ALA A 113 -2.08 15.31 -6.81
C ALA A 113 -3.58 14.97 -6.73
N TYR A 114 -4.12 14.26 -7.73
CA TYR A 114 -5.51 13.78 -7.69
C TYR A 114 -5.64 12.60 -6.73
N GLU A 115 -6.86 12.34 -6.25
CA GLU A 115 -7.17 11.20 -5.38
C GLU A 115 -6.62 9.88 -5.93
N SER A 116 -6.83 9.58 -7.21
CA SER A 116 -6.30 8.36 -7.84
C SER A 116 -4.76 8.31 -7.99
N GLY A 117 -4.06 9.41 -7.68
CA GLY A 117 -2.60 9.52 -7.63
C GLY A 117 -2.02 9.53 -6.22
N ALA A 118 -2.75 10.03 -5.21
CA ALA A 118 -2.27 10.21 -3.84
C ALA A 118 -3.01 9.36 -2.79
N ARG A 119 -4.31 9.08 -2.96
CA ARG A 119 -5.09 8.28 -2.02
C ARG A 119 -4.83 6.79 -2.21
N VAL A 120 -4.33 6.17 -1.15
CA VAL A 120 -3.84 4.79 -1.12
C VAL A 120 -4.52 3.99 -0.03
N SER A 121 -4.46 2.66 -0.13
CA SER A 121 -4.87 1.79 0.97
C SER A 121 -3.94 1.91 2.15
N MET A 122 -4.50 1.95 3.35
CA MET A 122 -3.78 1.76 4.60
C MET A 122 -4.59 0.86 5.52
N ALA A 123 -3.92 -0.08 6.18
CA ALA A 123 -4.52 -0.92 7.21
C ALA A 123 -3.52 -1.10 8.36
N ILE A 124 -4.00 -1.03 9.59
CA ILE A 124 -3.20 -1.28 10.79
C ILE A 124 -3.86 -2.37 11.62
N ARG A 125 -3.07 -3.37 11.99
CA ARG A 125 -3.42 -4.45 12.91
C ARG A 125 -2.45 -4.40 14.09
N GLY A 126 -2.91 -4.70 15.28
CA GLY A 126 -2.02 -4.85 16.43
C GLY A 126 -2.78 -4.95 17.75
N PRO A 127 -2.06 -5.08 18.87
CA PRO A 127 -2.64 -5.22 20.20
C PRO A 127 -3.54 -4.02 20.53
N GLY A 128 -4.72 -4.30 21.08
CA GLY A 128 -5.71 -3.30 21.50
C GLY A 128 -6.49 -2.61 20.38
N ILE A 129 -6.13 -2.80 19.10
CA ILE A 129 -6.89 -2.27 17.97
C ILE A 129 -8.11 -3.16 17.72
N LYS A 130 -9.31 -2.57 17.68
CA LYS A 130 -10.55 -3.31 17.42
C LYS A 130 -10.58 -3.84 15.99
N ALA A 131 -10.65 -5.18 15.84
CA ALA A 131 -10.79 -5.84 14.55
C ALA A 131 -12.05 -5.37 13.78
N GLY A 132 -11.94 -5.25 12.46
CA GLY A 132 -13.03 -4.82 11.59
C GLY A 132 -13.49 -3.37 11.78
N SER A 133 -12.75 -2.58 12.57
CA SER A 133 -13.01 -1.14 12.67
C SER A 133 -12.56 -0.41 11.40
N LYS A 134 -13.21 0.73 11.13
CA LYS A 134 -12.91 1.61 9.99
C LYS A 134 -12.91 3.06 10.44
N SER A 135 -12.11 3.88 9.77
CA SER A 135 -12.08 5.33 9.98
C SER A 135 -12.03 6.02 8.62
N ASP A 136 -12.81 7.09 8.49
CA ASP A 136 -12.84 7.98 7.32
C ASP A 136 -12.08 9.29 7.58
N GLU A 137 -11.25 9.32 8.64
CA GLU A 137 -10.43 10.47 9.00
C GLU A 137 -9.29 10.72 8.01
N TRP A 138 -8.98 11.99 7.79
CA TRP A 138 -7.83 12.39 6.99
C TRP A 138 -6.54 12.08 7.72
N ILE A 139 -5.67 11.31 7.06
CA ILE A 139 -4.35 10.94 7.55
C ILE A 139 -3.35 11.06 6.40
N HIS A 140 -2.08 11.22 6.73
CA HIS A 140 -0.99 11.23 5.77
C HIS A 140 0.00 10.09 6.05
N GLY A 141 0.69 9.56 5.03
CA GLY A 141 1.72 8.54 5.25
C GLY A 141 2.85 9.01 6.20
N ALA A 142 3.07 10.33 6.27
CA ALA A 142 4.01 10.95 7.21
C ALA A 142 3.60 10.76 8.69
N ASP A 143 2.32 10.54 8.99
CA ASP A 143 1.80 10.29 10.34
C ASP A 143 2.33 8.99 10.96
N LEU A 144 2.88 8.08 10.13
CA LEU A 144 3.49 6.85 10.60
C LEU A 144 4.67 7.10 11.54
N PHE A 145 5.43 8.18 11.36
CA PHE A 145 6.57 8.49 12.23
C PHE A 145 6.13 8.71 13.69
N ALA A 146 5.24 9.67 13.94
CA ALA A 146 4.70 9.93 15.28
C ALA A 146 3.91 8.74 15.82
N THR A 147 3.16 8.05 14.94
CA THR A 147 2.38 6.87 15.33
C THR A 147 3.27 5.74 15.84
N ILE A 148 4.36 5.42 15.14
CA ILE A 148 5.27 4.33 15.55
C ILE A 148 5.93 4.66 16.90
N LEU A 149 6.38 5.90 17.10
CA LEU A 149 6.94 6.33 18.38
C LEU A 149 5.92 6.19 19.52
N ASP A 150 4.71 6.71 19.32
CA ASP A 150 3.65 6.67 20.35
C ASP A 150 3.13 5.24 20.63
N LEU A 151 3.11 4.37 19.62
CA LEU A 151 2.82 2.93 19.80
C LEU A 151 3.94 2.21 20.56
N ALA A 152 5.20 2.61 20.35
CA ALA A 152 6.35 2.10 21.08
C ALA A 152 6.50 2.69 22.50
N GLY A 153 5.63 3.63 22.90
CA GLY A 153 5.72 4.32 24.19
C GLY A 153 6.85 5.34 24.27
N LEU A 154 7.38 5.79 23.13
CA LEU A 154 8.41 6.81 23.03
C LEU A 154 7.78 8.20 22.92
N GLU A 155 8.52 9.22 23.38
CA GLU A 155 8.10 10.61 23.24
C GLU A 155 8.15 11.03 21.76
N VAL A 156 7.07 11.64 21.27
CA VAL A 156 7.02 12.23 19.94
C VAL A 156 7.64 13.64 20.00
N PRO A 157 8.75 13.89 19.31
CA PRO A 157 9.40 15.20 19.36
C PRO A 157 8.56 16.25 18.63
N LYS A 158 8.60 17.50 19.11
CA LYS A 158 7.93 18.63 18.42
C LYS A 158 8.68 19.10 17.18
N MET A 159 9.97 18.81 17.11
CA MET A 159 10.84 19.22 16.00
C MET A 159 11.77 18.07 15.64
N VAL A 160 12.15 18.00 14.36
CA VAL A 160 13.12 17.02 13.84
C VAL A 160 14.21 17.76 13.04
N PRO A 161 15.42 17.18 12.90
CA PRO A 161 16.43 17.77 12.03
C PRO A 161 15.90 17.97 10.61
N ASN A 162 16.28 19.08 9.99
CA ASN A 162 16.05 19.28 8.56
C ASN A 162 16.89 18.27 7.74
N ARG A 163 16.73 18.28 6.41
CA ARG A 163 17.49 17.37 5.53
C ARG A 163 19.02 17.53 5.62
N ALA A 164 19.52 18.73 5.89
CA ALA A 164 20.95 19.03 5.96
C ALA A 164 21.57 18.68 7.33
N GLY A 165 20.73 18.52 8.36
CA GLY A 165 21.16 18.24 9.73
C GLY A 165 21.74 19.45 10.48
N ASP A 166 21.60 20.66 9.92
CA ASP A 166 22.15 21.90 10.46
C ASP A 166 21.10 22.79 11.15
N ASP A 167 19.82 22.43 11.05
CA ASP A 167 18.71 23.14 11.69
C ASP A 167 17.57 22.16 12.06
N MET A 168 16.59 22.66 12.81
CA MET A 168 15.38 21.94 13.23
C MET A 168 14.15 22.46 12.50
N VAL A 169 13.23 21.56 12.16
CA VAL A 169 11.92 21.88 11.57
C VAL A 169 10.81 21.33 12.44
N THR A 170 9.67 22.03 12.49
CA THR A 170 8.47 21.53 13.18
C THR A 170 8.04 20.19 12.58
N LEU A 171 7.74 19.23 13.45
CA LEU A 171 7.23 17.94 13.02
C LEU A 171 5.78 18.08 12.52
N ASP A 172 5.53 17.72 11.26
CA ASP A 172 4.17 17.65 10.68
C ASP A 172 3.41 16.38 11.10
N SER A 173 4.15 15.29 11.37
CA SER A 173 3.59 13.98 11.70
C SER A 173 2.70 14.03 12.96
N VAL A 174 1.48 13.50 12.86
CA VAL A 174 0.52 13.41 13.98
C VAL A 174 0.26 11.93 14.30
N SER A 175 0.26 11.56 15.58
CA SER A 175 -0.01 10.18 15.99
C SER A 175 -1.46 9.77 15.69
N LEU A 176 -1.62 8.61 15.04
CA LEU A 176 -2.92 8.01 14.74
C LEU A 176 -3.55 7.29 15.95
N LYS A 177 -2.86 7.18 17.08
CA LYS A 177 -3.34 6.46 18.28
C LYS A 177 -4.74 6.89 18.74
N PRO A 178 -5.12 8.19 18.73
CA PRO A 178 -6.50 8.59 19.06
C PRO A 178 -7.54 7.97 18.11
N ILE A 179 -7.23 7.84 16.81
CA ILE A 179 -8.11 7.16 15.85
C ILE A 179 -8.16 5.66 16.16
N LEU A 180 -6.98 5.04 16.33
CA LEU A 180 -6.84 3.59 16.48
C LEU A 180 -7.52 3.03 17.74
N PHE A 181 -7.47 3.75 18.86
CA PHE A 181 -7.94 3.24 20.17
C PHE A 181 -9.14 3.99 20.75
N LYS A 182 -9.41 5.22 20.27
CA LYS A 182 -10.47 6.08 20.84
C LYS A 182 -11.49 6.53 19.80
N ASN A 183 -11.39 6.06 18.55
CA ASN A 183 -12.28 6.45 17.46
C ASN A 183 -12.39 7.98 17.29
N ALA A 184 -11.29 8.69 17.51
CA ALA A 184 -11.23 10.14 17.44
C ALA A 184 -11.55 10.65 16.03
N LYS A 185 -12.04 11.90 15.97
CA LYS A 185 -12.42 12.62 14.76
C LYS A 185 -11.69 13.96 14.68
N GLY A 186 -11.41 14.44 13.47
CA GLY A 186 -10.72 15.70 13.20
C GLY A 186 -9.24 15.69 13.59
N LEU A 187 -8.52 14.58 13.34
CA LEU A 187 -7.09 14.50 13.69
C LEU A 187 -6.25 15.51 12.88
N ARG A 188 -6.60 15.70 11.61
CA ARG A 188 -6.08 16.76 10.73
C ARG A 188 -7.21 17.68 10.30
N ASP A 189 -6.91 18.96 10.12
CA ASP A 189 -7.82 19.92 9.50
C ASP A 189 -7.65 19.80 7.97
N PRO A 190 -8.66 19.39 7.20
CA PRO A 190 -8.51 19.23 5.75
C PRO A 190 -8.22 20.56 5.01
N ASN A 191 -8.39 21.71 5.68
CA ASN A 191 -8.10 23.04 5.12
C ASN A 191 -6.75 23.61 5.57
N LYS A 192 -6.05 22.92 6.47
CA LYS A 192 -4.71 23.30 6.93
C LYS A 192 -3.83 22.08 6.81
N GLY A 193 -2.96 22.09 5.80
CA GLY A 193 -2.02 20.99 5.50
C GLY A 193 -1.40 20.41 6.76
#